data_AF-A0A523PI78-F1
#
_entry.id   AF-A0A523PI78-F1
#
_cell.length_a   1.000
_cell.length_b   1.000
_cell.length_c   1.000
_cell.angle_alpha   90.00
_cell.angle_beta   90.00
_cell.angle_gamma   90.00
#
_symmetry.space_group_name_H-M   'P 1'
#
loop_
_entity.id
_entity.type
_entity.pdbx_description
1 polymer ?
#
loop_
_entity_poly.entity_id
_entity_poly.type
_entity_poly.pdbx_seq_one_letter_code
_entity_poly.pdbx_strand_id
1 'polypeptide(L)'
;MTPRPIARALVRLFPALASALALVAPAGAQDPPPVDDAVRTALVERVAQLVQEHYVFPDVAQQIAARLREKLVSGVYDRYSSAYDLASALTRELQSINGDERFKVRVVAPGFSDPTEGDAEAVRRRKLASQRRRNFGFRRVEILEANVGYLDLRTFADARVAGTTAVAAMAYLAHVDALIIDLRQNSGGSPSMVQLITSYFFEEPTHLSSFEVRGQEQVDQFWTQAWVPGPRMADTPLFVLVSPFTGSAAEEFAYNLQSLGRATLIGQTTAGAAHPGDLHPATEGFAVFISDGRAINPLTATNWEGVGVDPDIHVHGAEDALTTAHLQALRAVDSRLPKEADRSAIEWATMTLVAERQPFSLTVDDSAHYAGGYQGHYVSLRGKELLYVREGRPELRMFPLALDLFSLETLDSVRLRFERDEDGHLNRLIIMHADGRREGGGRE
;
A
#
# COMPACT_ATOMS: atom_id res chain seq x y z
N MET A 1 29.42 5.79 -1.12
CA MET A 1 28.14 5.95 -1.85
C MET A 1 28.34 5.33 -3.21
N THR A 2 27.72 4.18 -3.47
CA THR A 2 27.82 3.44 -4.74
C THR A 2 26.75 3.94 -5.72
N PRO A 3 27.06 4.09 -7.01
CA PRO A 3 26.10 4.58 -8.00
C PRO A 3 25.06 3.50 -8.35
N ARG A 4 23.79 3.90 -8.51
CA ARG A 4 22.68 3.04 -8.96
C ARG A 4 22.79 2.77 -10.47
N PRO A 5 22.64 1.52 -10.95
CA PRO A 5 22.53 1.23 -12.37
C PRO A 5 21.07 1.28 -12.86
N ILE A 6 20.92 1.74 -14.09
CA ILE A 6 19.69 1.85 -14.89
C ILE A 6 19.03 0.46 -15.08
N ALA A 7 17.69 0.46 -14.97
CA ALA A 7 16.82 -0.71 -14.92
C ALA A 7 16.88 -1.58 -16.19
N ARG A 8 17.09 -2.89 -16.01
CA ARG A 8 16.80 -3.93 -17.00
C ARG A 8 15.44 -4.54 -16.69
N ALA A 9 14.51 -4.43 -17.63
CA ALA A 9 13.21 -5.08 -17.61
C ALA A 9 13.38 -6.61 -17.60
N LEU A 10 13.01 -7.24 -16.48
CA LEU A 10 12.87 -8.69 -16.36
C LEU A 10 11.42 -8.98 -16.02
N VAL A 11 10.67 -9.45 -17.02
CA VAL A 11 9.37 -10.10 -16.84
C VAL A 11 9.59 -11.31 -15.93
N ARG A 12 9.09 -11.23 -14.69
CA ARG A 12 9.08 -12.34 -13.74
C ARG A 12 7.64 -12.65 -13.36
N LEU A 13 7.25 -13.89 -13.64
CA LEU A 13 5.96 -14.48 -13.29
C LEU A 13 5.63 -14.28 -11.80
N PHE A 14 4.42 -13.77 -11.56
CA PHE A 14 3.81 -13.55 -10.25
C PHE A 14 3.50 -14.89 -9.55
N PRO A 15 3.98 -15.15 -8.33
CA PRO A 15 3.30 -16.07 -7.44
C PRO A 15 2.24 -15.29 -6.66
N ALA A 16 0.97 -15.64 -6.85
CA ALA A 16 -0.11 -15.25 -5.95
C ALA A 16 0.18 -15.88 -4.58
N LEU A 17 0.65 -15.08 -3.61
CA LEU A 17 0.95 -15.59 -2.27
C LEU A 17 -0.27 -15.41 -1.36
N ALA A 18 -0.98 -16.51 -1.19
CA ALA A 18 -1.99 -16.71 -0.18
C ALA A 18 -1.46 -16.40 1.24
N SER A 19 -2.36 -15.94 2.10
CA SER A 19 -2.17 -15.80 3.55
C SER A 19 -1.34 -16.95 4.12
N ALA A 20 -0.12 -16.63 4.56
CA ALA A 20 0.77 -17.61 5.18
C ALA A 20 0.31 -17.96 6.60
N LEU A 21 -0.69 -18.84 6.71
CA LEU A 21 -0.54 -19.96 7.63
C LEU A 21 0.48 -20.89 6.99
N ALA A 22 1.58 -21.15 7.70
CA ALA A 22 2.44 -22.26 7.34
C ALA A 22 1.62 -23.54 7.53
N LEU A 23 0.93 -24.00 6.48
CA LEU A 23 0.66 -25.42 6.32
C LEU A 23 2.03 -26.09 6.40
N VAL A 24 2.25 -26.85 7.45
CA VAL A 24 3.12 -28.00 7.33
C VAL A 24 2.52 -28.78 6.17
N ALA A 25 3.15 -28.77 4.99
CA ALA A 25 2.81 -29.75 3.99
C ALA A 25 3.18 -31.09 4.64
N PRO A 26 2.20 -31.95 4.98
CA PRO A 26 2.57 -33.33 5.24
C PRO A 26 3.15 -33.84 3.93
N ALA A 27 4.29 -34.52 4.00
CA ALA A 27 4.73 -35.34 2.90
C ALA A 27 3.59 -36.33 2.59
N GLY A 28 2.98 -36.17 1.40
CA GLY A 28 1.78 -36.88 0.97
C GLY A 28 0.54 -35.99 1.01
N ALA A 29 0.33 -35.15 -0.01
CA ALA A 29 -1.01 -34.66 -0.30
C ALA A 29 -1.85 -35.87 -0.71
N GLN A 30 -2.57 -36.45 0.23
CA GLN A 30 -3.61 -37.42 -0.08
C GLN A 30 -4.64 -36.74 -0.97
N ASP A 31 -5.09 -37.42 -2.01
CA ASP A 31 -6.22 -36.94 -2.81
C ASP A 31 -7.40 -36.66 -1.86
N PRO A 32 -8.12 -35.55 -2.06
CA PRO A 32 -9.26 -35.24 -1.21
C PRO A 32 -10.28 -36.38 -1.28
N PRO A 33 -11.07 -36.59 -0.21
CA PRO A 33 -11.99 -37.72 -0.15
C PRO A 33 -12.96 -37.68 -1.35
N PRO A 34 -13.23 -38.84 -1.98
CA PRO A 34 -14.25 -38.93 -3.02
C PRO A 34 -15.60 -38.48 -2.46
N VAL A 35 -16.32 -37.67 -3.23
CA VAL A 35 -17.61 -37.10 -2.80
C VAL A 35 -18.73 -38.06 -3.17
N ASP A 36 -19.13 -38.90 -2.22
CA ASP A 36 -20.39 -39.65 -2.30
C ASP A 36 -21.57 -38.82 -1.75
N ASP A 37 -22.78 -39.40 -1.82
CA ASP A 37 -24.01 -38.73 -1.39
C ASP A 37 -24.03 -38.44 0.12
N ALA A 38 -23.40 -39.29 0.94
CA ALA A 38 -23.33 -39.10 2.38
C ALA A 38 -22.38 -37.95 2.74
N VAL A 39 -21.20 -37.90 2.13
CA VAL A 39 -20.23 -36.79 2.28
C VAL A 39 -20.84 -35.48 1.83
N ARG A 40 -21.52 -35.46 0.67
CA ARG A 40 -22.19 -34.27 0.14
C ARG A 40 -23.26 -33.74 1.08
N THR A 41 -24.14 -34.62 1.55
CA THR A 41 -25.24 -34.27 2.48
C THR A 41 -24.67 -33.72 3.79
N ALA A 42 -23.70 -34.41 4.39
CA ALA A 42 -23.09 -34.00 5.65
C ALA A 42 -22.38 -32.65 5.53
N LEU A 43 -21.64 -32.41 4.44
CA LEU A 43 -20.95 -31.15 4.21
C LEU A 43 -21.94 -29.99 4.05
N VAL A 44 -22.98 -30.16 3.24
CA VAL A 44 -23.97 -29.10 3.01
C VAL A 44 -24.69 -28.73 4.31
N GLU A 45 -25.14 -29.71 5.08
CA GLU A 45 -25.82 -29.45 6.35
C GLU A 45 -24.90 -28.78 7.36
N ARG A 46 -23.64 -29.23 7.46
CA ARG A 46 -22.69 -28.65 8.40
C ARG A 46 -22.31 -27.22 8.01
N VAL A 47 -22.11 -26.93 6.73
CA VAL A 47 -21.87 -25.56 6.25
C VAL A 47 -23.09 -24.67 6.53
N ALA A 48 -24.31 -25.15 6.26
CA ALA A 48 -25.52 -24.40 6.56
C ALA A 48 -25.66 -24.08 8.06
N GLN A 49 -25.34 -25.04 8.93
CA GLN A 49 -25.34 -24.83 10.37
C GLN A 49 -24.29 -23.80 10.80
N LEU A 50 -23.03 -23.94 10.36
CA LEU A 50 -21.94 -23.02 10.70
C LEU A 50 -22.25 -21.58 10.29
N VAL A 51 -22.84 -21.39 9.10
CA VAL A 51 -23.27 -20.06 8.63
C VAL A 51 -24.31 -19.47 9.58
N GLN A 52 -25.31 -20.25 10.01
CA GLN A 52 -26.33 -19.76 10.95
C GLN A 52 -25.77 -19.43 12.33
N GLU A 53 -24.76 -20.19 12.79
CA GLU A 53 -24.10 -20.02 14.08
C GLU A 53 -23.22 -18.76 14.10
N HIS A 54 -22.40 -18.56 13.07
CA HIS A 54 -21.27 -17.64 13.13
C HIS A 54 -21.44 -16.37 12.29
N TYR A 55 -22.27 -16.35 11.24
CA TYR A 55 -22.31 -15.19 10.36
C TYR A 55 -22.84 -13.94 11.06
N VAL A 56 -22.20 -12.79 10.82
CA VAL A 56 -22.56 -11.50 11.43
C VAL A 56 -23.99 -11.04 11.13
N PHE A 57 -24.60 -11.46 10.01
CA PHE A 57 -25.97 -11.10 9.64
C PHE A 57 -26.95 -12.29 9.80
N PRO A 58 -27.72 -12.40 10.90
CA PRO A 58 -28.53 -13.58 11.20
C PRO A 58 -29.60 -13.88 10.14
N ASP A 59 -30.31 -12.85 9.66
CA ASP A 59 -31.38 -13.02 8.67
C ASP A 59 -30.83 -13.51 7.33
N VAL A 60 -29.68 -12.97 6.92
CA VAL A 60 -28.99 -13.39 5.70
C VAL A 60 -28.43 -14.81 5.86
N ALA A 61 -27.89 -15.14 7.03
CA ALA A 61 -27.43 -16.48 7.36
C ALA A 61 -28.55 -17.52 7.22
N GLN A 62 -29.75 -17.20 7.70
CA GLN A 62 -30.93 -18.05 7.58
C GLN A 62 -31.31 -18.28 6.11
N GLN A 63 -31.29 -17.23 5.29
CA GLN A 63 -31.59 -17.33 3.85
C GLN A 63 -30.56 -18.20 3.12
N ILE A 64 -29.27 -17.99 3.38
CA ILE A 64 -28.17 -18.78 2.78
C ILE A 64 -28.32 -20.26 3.18
N ALA A 65 -28.54 -20.55 4.46
CA ALA A 65 -28.70 -21.91 4.95
C ALA A 65 -29.94 -22.61 4.35
N ALA A 66 -31.07 -21.91 4.25
CA ALA A 66 -32.28 -22.44 3.61
C ALA A 66 -32.02 -22.79 2.14
N ARG A 67 -31.35 -21.91 1.40
CA ARG A 67 -30.98 -22.12 0.00
C ARG A 67 -30.04 -23.30 -0.20
N LEU A 68 -29.03 -23.45 0.66
CA LEU A 68 -28.12 -24.59 0.63
C LEU A 68 -28.89 -25.91 0.78
N ARG A 69 -29.80 -25.99 1.75
CA ARG A 69 -30.63 -27.17 2.01
C ARG A 69 -31.64 -27.44 0.88
N GLU A 70 -32.26 -26.40 0.32
CA GLU A 70 -33.17 -26.53 -0.83
C GLU A 70 -32.45 -27.16 -2.03
N LYS A 71 -31.26 -26.67 -2.37
CA LYS A 71 -30.45 -27.19 -3.49
C LYS A 71 -29.95 -28.60 -3.26
N LEU A 72 -29.72 -28.98 -2.00
CA LEU A 72 -29.41 -30.35 -1.63
C LEU A 72 -30.61 -31.28 -1.91
N VAL A 73 -31.80 -30.91 -1.42
CA VAL A 73 -33.04 -31.68 -1.63
C VAL A 73 -33.39 -31.79 -3.12
N SER A 74 -33.10 -30.75 -3.91
CA SER A 74 -33.37 -30.75 -5.35
C SER A 74 -32.30 -31.49 -6.19
N GLY A 75 -31.30 -32.11 -5.57
CA GLY A 75 -30.23 -32.85 -6.26
C GLY A 75 -29.26 -32.00 -7.08
N VAL A 76 -29.21 -30.68 -6.88
CA VAL A 76 -28.35 -29.78 -7.68
C VAL A 76 -26.87 -30.10 -7.49
N TYR A 77 -26.49 -30.60 -6.32
CA TYR A 77 -25.11 -30.93 -5.99
C TYR A 77 -24.67 -32.32 -6.50
N ASP A 78 -25.58 -33.16 -7.00
CA ASP A 78 -25.31 -34.56 -7.39
C ASP A 78 -24.34 -34.67 -8.57
N ARG A 79 -24.24 -33.60 -9.36
CA ARG A 79 -23.31 -33.51 -10.49
C ARG A 79 -21.84 -33.32 -10.09
N TYR A 80 -21.54 -33.01 -8.83
CA TYR A 80 -20.18 -32.73 -8.38
C TYR A 80 -19.59 -33.95 -7.65
N SER A 81 -18.69 -34.66 -8.35
CA SER A 81 -17.97 -35.83 -7.80
C SER A 81 -16.59 -35.47 -7.21
N SER A 82 -16.08 -34.28 -7.50
CA SER A 82 -14.83 -33.75 -6.97
C SER A 82 -15.09 -32.86 -5.76
N ALA A 83 -14.27 -33.02 -4.72
CA ALA A 83 -14.28 -32.17 -3.52
C ALA A 83 -14.09 -30.69 -3.87
N TYR A 84 -13.20 -30.38 -4.82
CA TYR A 84 -12.94 -29.01 -5.25
C TYR A 84 -14.13 -28.40 -6.00
N ASP A 85 -14.83 -29.19 -6.81
CA ASP A 85 -16.00 -28.71 -7.57
C ASP A 85 -17.19 -28.49 -6.64
N LEU A 86 -17.41 -29.39 -5.66
CA LEU A 86 -18.43 -29.20 -4.64
C LEU A 86 -18.12 -27.97 -3.77
N ALA A 87 -16.88 -27.81 -3.28
CA ALA A 87 -16.49 -26.63 -2.50
C ALA A 87 -16.68 -25.32 -3.29
N SER A 88 -16.34 -25.32 -4.58
CA SER A 88 -16.56 -24.17 -5.46
C SER A 88 -18.05 -23.89 -5.69
N ALA A 89 -18.88 -24.93 -5.77
CA ALA A 89 -20.33 -24.79 -5.88
C ALA A 89 -20.95 -24.20 -4.62
N LEU A 90 -20.59 -24.71 -3.45
CA LEU A 90 -21.07 -24.18 -2.17
C LEU A 90 -20.61 -22.74 -1.97
N THR A 91 -19.37 -22.41 -2.33
CA THR A 91 -18.85 -21.04 -2.30
C THR A 91 -19.73 -20.09 -3.11
N ARG A 92 -20.12 -20.46 -4.33
CA ARG A 92 -21.03 -19.61 -5.15
C ARG A 92 -22.39 -19.39 -4.49
N GLU A 93 -22.93 -20.41 -3.82
CA GLU A 93 -24.22 -20.27 -3.14
C GLU A 93 -24.10 -19.39 -1.89
N LEU A 94 -23.02 -19.55 -1.11
CA LEU A 94 -22.71 -18.72 0.04
C LEU A 94 -22.62 -17.22 -0.32
N GLN A 95 -22.02 -16.92 -1.48
CA GLN A 95 -21.81 -15.55 -1.96
C GLN A 95 -23.04 -14.95 -2.66
N SER A 96 -24.02 -15.77 -3.05
CA SER A 96 -25.09 -15.35 -3.96
C SER A 96 -26.07 -14.33 -3.38
N ILE A 97 -26.20 -14.26 -2.05
CA ILE A 97 -27.15 -13.38 -1.36
C ILE A 97 -26.44 -12.16 -0.76
N ASN A 98 -25.24 -12.37 -0.20
CA ASN A 98 -24.53 -11.34 0.54
C ASN A 98 -23.45 -10.59 -0.27
N GLY A 99 -22.94 -11.19 -1.37
CA GLY A 99 -21.78 -10.65 -2.09
C GLY A 99 -20.47 -10.67 -1.30
N ASP A 100 -20.41 -11.32 -0.14
CA ASP A 100 -19.22 -11.42 0.71
C ASP A 100 -18.22 -12.37 0.05
N GLU A 101 -17.23 -11.82 -0.65
CA GLU A 101 -16.25 -12.62 -1.35
C GLU A 101 -15.36 -13.48 -0.43
N ARG A 102 -15.37 -13.25 0.89
CA ARG A 102 -14.59 -14.05 1.84
C ARG A 102 -15.27 -15.35 2.23
N PHE A 103 -16.60 -15.42 2.10
CA PHE A 103 -17.35 -16.65 2.30
C PHE A 103 -16.88 -17.71 1.30
N LYS A 104 -16.02 -18.63 1.75
CA LYS A 104 -15.42 -19.66 0.90
C LYS A 104 -15.36 -21.00 1.62
N VAL A 105 -15.82 -22.05 0.94
CA VAL A 105 -15.55 -23.43 1.33
C VAL A 105 -14.19 -23.83 0.74
N ARG A 106 -13.32 -24.39 1.58
CA ARG A 106 -11.97 -24.81 1.23
C ARG A 106 -11.82 -26.30 1.44
N VAL A 107 -11.15 -26.95 0.49
CA VAL A 107 -10.59 -28.29 0.72
C VAL A 107 -9.34 -28.11 1.58
N VAL A 108 -9.30 -28.84 2.70
CA VAL A 108 -8.20 -28.83 3.67
C VAL A 108 -7.68 -30.26 3.85
N ALA A 109 -6.52 -30.42 4.48
CA ALA A 109 -5.99 -31.76 4.75
C ALA A 109 -6.94 -32.54 5.68
N PRO A 110 -7.04 -33.88 5.53
CA PRO A 110 -7.72 -34.74 6.48
C PRO A 110 -7.23 -34.48 7.93
N GLY A 111 -8.13 -34.53 8.89
CA GLY A 111 -7.86 -34.20 10.29
C GLY A 111 -7.66 -32.70 10.60
N PHE A 112 -7.98 -31.80 9.65
CA PHE A 112 -8.07 -30.37 9.97
C PHE A 112 -9.16 -30.14 11.02
N SER A 113 -8.73 -29.73 12.20
CA SER A 113 -9.58 -29.39 13.33
C SER A 113 -9.10 -28.08 13.95
N ASP A 114 -9.86 -27.59 14.93
CA ASP A 114 -9.39 -26.48 15.74
C ASP A 114 -8.06 -26.87 16.40
N PRO A 115 -7.03 -25.99 16.33
CA PRO A 115 -5.71 -26.32 16.82
C PRO A 115 -5.74 -26.58 18.33
N THR A 116 -5.00 -27.62 18.77
CA THR A 116 -4.73 -27.78 20.20
C THR A 116 -3.96 -26.58 20.73
N GLU A 117 -3.94 -26.37 22.05
CA GLU A 117 -3.17 -25.27 22.64
C GLU A 117 -1.67 -25.35 22.28
N GLY A 118 -1.11 -26.56 22.24
CA GLY A 118 0.28 -26.79 21.82
C GLY A 118 0.52 -26.45 20.34
N ASP A 119 -0.43 -26.79 19.46
CA ASP A 119 -0.36 -26.45 18.03
C ASP A 119 -0.49 -24.94 17.82
N ALA A 120 -1.41 -24.30 18.54
CA ALA A 120 -1.64 -22.87 18.49
C ALA A 120 -0.38 -22.09 18.91
N GLU A 121 0.32 -22.53 19.96
CA GLU A 121 1.59 -21.92 20.38
C GLU A 121 2.72 -22.14 19.36
N ALA A 122 2.83 -23.36 18.79
CA ALA A 122 3.81 -23.62 17.75
C ALA A 122 3.57 -22.75 16.49
N VAL A 123 2.32 -22.59 16.07
CA VAL A 123 1.91 -21.70 14.98
C VAL A 123 2.22 -20.24 15.32
N ARG A 124 1.87 -19.78 16.54
CA ARG A 124 2.16 -18.43 17.02
C ARG A 124 3.65 -18.13 16.98
N ARG A 125 4.48 -19.06 17.47
CA ARG A 125 5.95 -18.94 17.44
C ARG A 125 6.51 -18.88 16.02
N ARG A 126 6.02 -19.71 15.10
CA ARG A 126 6.43 -19.67 13.67
C ARG A 126 6.01 -18.35 13.01
N LYS A 127 4.77 -17.89 13.24
CA LYS A 127 4.25 -16.62 12.74
C LYS A 127 5.08 -15.45 13.24
N LEU A 128 5.38 -15.42 14.54
CA LEU A 128 6.25 -14.40 15.15
C LEU A 128 7.67 -14.42 14.56
N ALA A 129 8.28 -15.60 14.39
CA ALA A 129 9.60 -15.72 13.77
C ALA A 129 9.61 -15.20 12.32
N SER A 130 8.56 -15.50 11.55
CA SER A 130 8.37 -14.99 10.18
C SER A 130 8.16 -13.48 10.14
N GLN A 131 7.38 -12.92 11.06
CA GLN A 131 7.18 -11.48 11.18
C GLN A 131 8.48 -10.77 11.56
N ARG A 132 9.24 -11.28 12.54
CA ARG A 132 10.56 -10.76 12.93
C ARG A 132 11.54 -10.69 11.75
N ARG A 133 11.62 -11.75 10.92
CA ARG A 133 12.49 -11.75 9.72
C ARG A 133 12.11 -10.69 8.69
N ARG A 134 10.86 -10.24 8.68
CA ARG A 134 10.34 -9.19 7.79
C ARG A 134 10.25 -7.83 8.49
N ASN A 135 10.94 -7.67 9.62
CA ASN A 135 10.90 -6.48 10.46
C ASN A 135 9.46 -6.03 10.78
N PHE A 136 8.58 -6.99 11.04
CA PHE A 136 7.15 -6.78 11.32
C PHE A 136 6.39 -5.99 10.25
N GLY A 137 6.89 -5.95 9.02
CA GLY A 137 6.29 -5.20 7.92
C GLY A 137 6.91 -3.83 7.66
N PHE A 138 7.74 -3.30 8.56
CA PHE A 138 8.44 -2.03 8.38
C PHE A 138 9.61 -2.23 7.41
N ARG A 139 9.33 -2.06 6.10
CA ARG A 139 10.26 -2.41 5.02
C ARG A 139 11.26 -1.29 4.73
N ARG A 140 10.80 -0.04 4.73
CA ARG A 140 11.62 1.14 4.48
C ARG A 140 11.10 2.31 5.31
N VAL A 141 12.02 3.04 5.94
CA VAL A 141 11.78 4.34 6.58
C VAL A 141 12.85 5.26 6.03
N GLU A 142 12.46 6.38 5.42
CA GLU A 142 13.36 7.25 4.66
C GLU A 142 12.90 8.70 4.76
N ILE A 143 13.85 9.63 4.69
CA ILE A 143 13.59 11.06 4.48
C ILE A 143 13.88 11.34 3.00
N LEU A 144 12.83 11.65 2.24
CA LEU A 144 12.93 12.04 0.84
C LEU A 144 13.35 13.51 0.72
N GLU A 145 13.66 13.93 -0.51
CA GLU A 145 13.98 15.32 -0.83
C GLU A 145 12.97 16.31 -0.26
N ALA A 146 13.49 17.44 0.23
CA ALA A 146 12.75 18.48 0.97
C ALA A 146 12.03 17.97 2.23
N ASN A 147 12.69 17.10 3.01
CA ASN A 147 12.27 16.65 4.34
C ASN A 147 10.87 15.99 4.37
N VAL A 148 10.53 15.27 3.30
CA VAL A 148 9.29 14.49 3.24
C VAL A 148 9.55 13.08 3.76
N GLY A 149 8.89 12.70 4.84
CA GLY A 149 8.97 11.36 5.41
C GLY A 149 8.32 10.32 4.50
N TYR A 150 8.91 9.13 4.46
CA TYR A 150 8.36 7.98 3.75
C TYR A 150 8.42 6.71 4.60
N LEU A 151 7.26 6.06 4.77
CA LEU A 151 7.13 4.77 5.42
C LEU A 151 6.55 3.74 4.46
N ASP A 152 7.31 2.69 4.16
CA ASP A 152 6.82 1.48 3.48
C ASP A 152 6.43 0.43 4.52
N LEU A 153 5.12 0.30 4.76
CA LEU A 153 4.54 -0.63 5.72
C LEU A 153 3.80 -1.75 4.98
N ARG A 154 4.33 -2.98 5.07
CA ARG A 154 3.83 -4.16 4.34
C ARG A 154 2.84 -5.03 5.12
N THR A 155 2.70 -4.81 6.43
CA THR A 155 1.67 -5.46 7.25
C THR A 155 1.48 -4.70 8.57
N PHE A 156 0.27 -4.69 9.09
CA PHE A 156 -0.02 -4.26 10.45
C PHE A 156 0.22 -5.43 11.42
N ALA A 157 1.47 -5.71 11.79
CA ALA A 157 1.76 -6.74 12.79
C ALA A 157 1.15 -6.39 14.17
N ASP A 158 0.90 -7.36 15.04
CA ASP A 158 0.34 -7.11 16.37
C ASP A 158 1.23 -6.17 17.20
N ALA A 159 0.66 -5.08 17.73
CA ALA A 159 1.39 -4.05 18.45
C ALA A 159 2.06 -4.57 19.74
N ARG A 160 1.55 -5.65 20.35
CA ARG A 160 2.17 -6.27 21.54
C ARG A 160 3.58 -6.81 21.25
N VAL A 161 3.83 -7.22 20.00
CA VAL A 161 5.14 -7.78 19.60
C VAL A 161 5.95 -6.83 18.71
N ALA A 162 5.28 -5.94 17.97
CA ALA A 162 5.90 -5.05 16.99
C ALA A 162 5.87 -3.56 17.38
N GLY A 163 5.28 -3.21 18.53
CA GLY A 163 5.08 -1.82 18.95
C GLY A 163 6.38 -1.03 19.09
N THR A 164 7.46 -1.66 19.56
CA THR A 164 8.78 -1.00 19.65
C THR A 164 9.35 -0.63 18.29
N THR A 165 9.14 -1.47 17.26
CA THR A 165 9.52 -1.15 15.87
C THR A 165 8.70 0.00 15.33
N ALA A 166 7.39 0.03 15.61
CA ALA A 166 6.51 1.13 15.22
C ALA A 166 6.92 2.46 15.86
N VAL A 167 7.15 2.47 17.18
CA VAL A 167 7.62 3.64 17.94
C VAL A 167 8.94 4.15 17.38
N ALA A 168 9.90 3.27 17.06
CA ALA A 168 11.18 3.68 16.48
C ALA A 168 11.02 4.32 15.09
N ALA A 169 10.14 3.77 14.24
CA ALA A 169 9.84 4.34 12.93
C ALA A 169 9.16 5.72 13.05
N MET A 170 8.19 5.86 13.97
CA MET A 170 7.52 7.14 14.20
C MET A 170 8.46 8.18 14.81
N ALA A 171 9.35 7.78 15.71
CA ALA A 171 10.38 8.66 16.26
C ALA A 171 11.37 9.15 15.19
N TYR A 172 11.74 8.29 14.23
CA TYR A 172 12.59 8.69 13.10
C TYR A 172 11.90 9.71 12.18
N LEU A 173 10.58 9.61 12.02
CA LEU A 173 9.76 10.47 11.16
C LEU A 173 9.18 11.70 11.90
N ALA A 174 9.50 11.88 13.18
CA ALA A 174 8.89 12.87 14.06
C ALA A 174 8.96 14.34 13.61
N HIS A 175 9.94 14.68 12.77
CA HIS A 175 10.29 16.07 12.41
C HIS A 175 10.21 16.32 10.90
N VAL A 176 9.45 15.50 10.18
CA VAL A 176 9.22 15.67 8.75
C VAL A 176 8.20 16.77 8.49
N ASP A 177 8.37 17.49 7.39
CA ASP A 177 7.45 18.56 7.01
C ASP A 177 6.16 18.02 6.36
N ALA A 178 6.20 16.78 5.85
CA ALA A 178 5.07 15.99 5.37
C ALA A 178 5.41 14.49 5.44
N LEU A 179 4.39 13.62 5.51
CA LEU A 179 4.58 12.16 5.60
C LEU A 179 3.78 11.41 4.52
N ILE A 180 4.43 10.46 3.89
CA ILE A 180 3.83 9.48 2.96
C ILE A 180 3.90 8.09 3.60
N ILE A 181 2.75 7.43 3.73
CA ILE A 181 2.65 6.03 4.17
C ILE A 181 2.23 5.16 2.98
N ASP A 182 3.11 4.26 2.56
CA ASP A 182 2.87 3.35 1.45
C ASP A 182 2.26 2.03 1.93
N LEU A 183 0.99 1.82 1.59
CA LEU A 183 0.22 0.60 1.87
C LEU A 183 -0.08 -0.22 0.61
N ARG A 184 0.51 0.13 -0.55
CA ARG A 184 0.20 -0.50 -1.84
C ARG A 184 0.50 -2.00 -1.88
N GLN A 185 1.34 -2.52 -0.98
CA GLN A 185 1.58 -3.96 -0.84
C GLN A 185 1.25 -4.45 0.59
N ASN A 186 0.26 -3.84 1.24
CA ASN A 186 -0.15 -4.19 2.60
C ASN A 186 -1.54 -4.81 2.60
N SER A 187 -1.62 -6.12 2.80
CA SER A 187 -2.89 -6.86 2.87
C SER A 187 -3.57 -6.80 4.25
N GLY A 188 -3.12 -5.91 5.13
CA GLY A 188 -3.69 -5.69 6.46
C GLY A 188 -2.90 -6.32 7.60
N GLY A 189 -3.64 -6.82 8.60
CA GLY A 189 -3.07 -7.32 9.85
C GLY A 189 -3.97 -7.04 11.05
N SER A 190 -3.38 -6.51 12.11
CA SER A 190 -4.00 -6.31 13.42
C SER A 190 -4.49 -4.87 13.61
N PRO A 191 -5.74 -4.68 14.06
CA PRO A 191 -6.27 -3.37 14.48
C PRO A 191 -5.46 -2.71 15.60
N SER A 192 -4.72 -3.48 16.40
CA SER A 192 -3.86 -2.92 17.47
C SER A 192 -2.74 -2.02 16.93
N MET A 193 -2.19 -2.34 15.77
CA MET A 193 -1.16 -1.52 15.13
C MET A 193 -1.76 -0.36 14.35
N VAL A 194 -2.97 -0.53 13.80
CA VAL A 194 -3.75 0.58 13.25
C VAL A 194 -3.96 1.63 14.34
N GLN A 195 -4.45 1.23 15.52
CA GLN A 195 -4.59 2.13 16.68
C GLN A 195 -3.27 2.83 17.04
N LEU A 196 -2.18 2.07 17.22
CA LEU A 196 -0.89 2.64 17.62
C LEU A 196 -0.36 3.67 16.62
N ILE A 197 -0.28 3.32 15.33
CA ILE A 197 0.25 4.23 14.30
C ILE A 197 -0.67 5.44 14.11
N THR A 198 -2.00 5.21 14.06
CA THR A 198 -2.97 6.31 13.89
C THR A 198 -2.90 7.32 15.03
N SER A 199 -2.57 6.87 16.24
CA SER A 199 -2.44 7.75 17.41
C SER A 199 -1.41 8.86 17.19
N TYR A 200 -0.35 8.64 16.42
CA TYR A 200 0.62 9.70 16.13
C TYR A 200 0.05 10.86 15.30
N PHE A 201 -1.15 10.73 14.73
CA PHE A 201 -1.73 11.71 13.80
C PHE A 201 -2.89 12.52 14.38
N PHE A 202 -3.23 12.34 15.65
CA PHE A 202 -4.31 13.09 16.33
C PHE A 202 -3.82 13.56 17.69
N GLU A 203 -4.13 14.80 18.09
CA GLU A 203 -3.83 15.29 19.44
C GLU A 203 -4.71 14.59 20.48
N GLU A 204 -6.01 14.50 20.21
CA GLU A 204 -7.01 13.98 21.13
C GLU A 204 -7.42 12.52 20.79
N PRO A 205 -7.85 11.73 21.80
CA PRO A 205 -8.49 10.44 21.56
C PRO A 205 -9.64 10.58 20.54
N THR A 206 -9.53 9.83 19.45
CA THR A 206 -10.42 9.90 18.30
C THR A 206 -10.96 8.51 18.01
N HIS A 207 -12.28 8.41 17.82
CA HIS A 207 -12.95 7.15 17.52
C HIS A 207 -12.62 6.73 16.09
N LEU A 208 -12.00 5.57 15.93
CA LEU A 208 -11.56 5.06 14.64
C LEU A 208 -12.62 4.15 14.01
N SER A 209 -13.06 3.14 14.75
CA SER A 209 -13.99 2.13 14.25
C SER A 209 -14.69 1.42 15.40
N SER A 210 -15.86 0.86 15.11
CA SER A 210 -16.64 0.00 15.99
C SER A 210 -16.82 -1.36 15.32
N PHE A 211 -16.72 -2.44 16.09
CA PHE A 211 -16.89 -3.81 15.59
C PHE A 211 -18.11 -4.42 16.26
N GLU A 212 -19.07 -4.84 15.44
CA GLU A 212 -20.16 -5.70 15.89
C GLU A 212 -19.80 -7.13 15.53
N VAL A 213 -19.77 -8.01 16.54
CA VAL A 213 -19.39 -9.41 16.40
C VAL A 213 -20.57 -10.30 16.77
N ARG A 214 -20.80 -11.35 15.98
CA ARG A 214 -21.89 -12.29 16.19
C ARG A 214 -21.79 -12.92 17.58
N GLY A 215 -22.89 -12.84 18.33
CA GLY A 215 -22.98 -13.42 19.67
C GLY A 215 -22.39 -12.55 20.78
N GLN A 216 -21.85 -11.36 20.46
CA GLN A 216 -21.45 -10.37 21.45
C GLN A 216 -22.53 -9.29 21.57
N GLU A 217 -22.93 -8.97 22.81
CA GLU A 217 -23.88 -7.87 23.08
C GLU A 217 -23.19 -6.50 23.03
N GLN A 218 -21.89 -6.44 23.35
CA GLN A 218 -21.13 -5.21 23.37
C GLN A 218 -20.48 -4.96 22.01
N VAL A 219 -20.46 -3.70 21.61
CA VAL A 219 -19.74 -3.23 20.42
C VAL A 219 -18.32 -2.86 20.85
N ASP A 220 -17.34 -3.52 20.25
CA ASP A 220 -15.92 -3.22 20.50
C ASP A 220 -15.56 -1.91 19.81
N GLN A 221 -15.09 -0.93 20.57
CA GLN A 221 -14.69 0.37 20.04
C GLN A 221 -13.17 0.52 20.00
N PHE A 222 -12.68 1.04 18.90
CA PHE A 222 -11.27 1.27 18.64
C PHE A 222 -11.00 2.76 18.61
N TRP A 223 -10.17 3.23 19.55
CA TRP A 223 -9.84 4.65 19.71
C TRP A 223 -8.33 4.85 19.55
N THR A 224 -7.92 6.04 19.10
CA THR A 224 -6.52 6.43 19.24
C THR A 224 -6.14 6.50 20.73
N GLN A 225 -4.88 6.20 21.02
CA GLN A 225 -4.33 6.23 22.36
C GLN A 225 -4.17 7.67 22.85
N ALA A 226 -4.58 7.92 24.09
CA ALA A 226 -4.41 9.21 24.76
C ALA A 226 -2.93 9.62 24.89
N TRP A 227 -2.02 8.65 24.84
CA TRP A 227 -0.58 8.91 24.88
C TRP A 227 0.18 7.93 23.98
N VAL A 228 1.22 8.42 23.31
CA VAL A 228 2.21 7.63 22.59
C VAL A 228 3.63 8.11 22.92
N PRO A 229 4.66 7.24 22.86
CA PRO A 229 6.05 7.69 23.01
C PRO A 229 6.50 8.57 21.83
N GLY A 230 7.09 9.73 22.13
CA GLY A 230 7.59 10.68 21.13
C GLY A 230 6.56 11.74 20.73
N PRO A 231 6.94 12.69 19.86
CA PRO A 231 6.04 13.74 19.42
C PRO A 231 4.95 13.20 18.49
N ARG A 232 3.77 13.83 18.56
CA ARG A 232 2.70 13.63 17.57
C ARG A 232 2.98 14.48 16.34
N MET A 233 2.42 14.04 15.22
CA MET A 233 2.44 14.67 13.91
C MET A 233 1.00 15.10 13.55
N ALA A 234 0.22 15.64 14.49
CA ALA A 234 -1.20 15.91 14.27
C ALA A 234 -1.43 16.90 13.12
N ASP A 235 -0.58 17.93 13.02
CA ASP A 235 -0.68 18.94 11.98
C ASP A 235 0.10 18.59 10.69
N THR A 236 0.95 17.57 10.69
CA THR A 236 1.80 17.21 9.55
C THR A 236 0.95 16.74 8.35
N PRO A 237 1.11 17.32 7.13
CA PRO A 237 0.47 16.80 5.92
C PRO A 237 0.71 15.30 5.76
N LEU A 238 -0.36 14.53 5.56
CA LEU A 238 -0.31 13.07 5.52
C LEU A 238 -0.92 12.55 4.21
N PHE A 239 -0.16 11.70 3.53
CA PHE A 239 -0.58 11.05 2.30
C PHE A 239 -0.48 9.54 2.47
N VAL A 240 -1.47 8.80 1.99
CA VAL A 240 -1.49 7.33 2.08
C VAL A 240 -1.57 6.76 0.67
N LEU A 241 -0.61 5.91 0.31
CA LEU A 241 -0.63 5.22 -0.98
C LEU A 241 -1.39 3.91 -0.87
N VAL A 242 -2.38 3.73 -1.75
CA VAL A 242 -3.25 2.54 -1.76
C VAL A 242 -3.26 1.86 -3.14
N SER A 243 -3.57 0.57 -3.15
CA SER A 243 -3.69 -0.22 -4.38
C SER A 243 -4.78 -1.28 -4.24
N PRO A 244 -5.11 -2.03 -5.31
CA PRO A 244 -6.04 -3.16 -5.21
C PRO A 244 -5.54 -4.30 -4.30
N PHE A 245 -4.28 -4.29 -3.88
CA PHE A 245 -3.73 -5.23 -2.89
C PHE A 245 -3.86 -4.73 -1.45
N THR A 246 -4.14 -3.44 -1.25
CA THR A 246 -4.39 -2.89 0.09
C THR A 246 -5.66 -3.52 0.65
N GLY A 247 -5.55 -4.19 1.80
CA GLY A 247 -6.62 -5.04 2.33
C GLY A 247 -6.80 -4.94 3.85
N SER A 248 -8.00 -5.23 4.36
CA SER A 248 -8.27 -5.46 5.78
C SER A 248 -7.80 -4.28 6.65
N ALA A 249 -7.02 -4.52 7.70
CA ALA A 249 -6.55 -3.46 8.61
C ALA A 249 -5.83 -2.30 7.89
N ALA A 250 -5.26 -2.52 6.69
CA ALA A 250 -4.67 -1.45 5.91
C ALA A 250 -5.72 -0.55 5.24
N GLU A 251 -6.86 -1.14 4.84
CA GLU A 251 -8.03 -0.38 4.41
C GLU A 251 -8.69 0.34 5.58
N GLU A 252 -8.78 -0.29 6.76
CA GLU A 252 -9.25 0.38 7.98
C GLU A 252 -8.43 1.64 8.26
N PHE A 253 -7.10 1.52 8.25
CA PHE A 253 -6.21 2.66 8.45
C PHE A 253 -6.45 3.77 7.42
N ALA A 254 -6.55 3.41 6.13
CA ALA A 254 -6.77 4.37 5.05
C ALA A 254 -8.16 5.03 5.16
N TYR A 255 -9.20 4.23 5.37
CA TYR A 255 -10.60 4.68 5.47
C TYR A 255 -10.80 5.61 6.66
N ASN A 256 -10.27 5.26 7.84
CA ASN A 256 -10.41 6.09 9.04
C ASN A 256 -9.74 7.45 8.84
N LEU A 257 -8.52 7.47 8.31
CA LEU A 257 -7.81 8.72 8.05
C LEU A 257 -8.49 9.58 6.97
N GLN A 258 -9.05 8.95 5.93
CA GLN A 258 -9.80 9.65 4.89
C GLN A 258 -11.11 10.23 5.45
N SER A 259 -11.91 9.42 6.16
CA SER A 259 -13.21 9.83 6.70
C SER A 259 -13.08 10.94 7.75
N LEU A 260 -11.98 10.94 8.49
CA LEU A 260 -11.63 11.97 9.47
C LEU A 260 -11.00 13.23 8.82
N GLY A 261 -10.83 13.25 7.50
CA GLY A 261 -10.18 14.35 6.78
C GLY A 261 -8.71 14.54 7.13
N ARG A 262 -8.06 13.52 7.70
CA ARG A 262 -6.69 13.58 8.22
C ARG A 262 -5.66 13.30 7.14
N ALA A 263 -5.93 12.43 6.17
CA ALA A 263 -4.99 12.09 5.11
C ALA A 263 -5.62 12.19 3.73
N THR A 264 -4.78 12.45 2.72
CA THR A 264 -5.14 12.30 1.31
C THR A 264 -4.69 10.94 0.79
N LEU A 265 -5.62 10.16 0.26
CA LEU A 265 -5.36 8.85 -0.33
C LEU A 265 -5.03 9.00 -1.82
N ILE A 266 -3.99 8.29 -2.26
CA ILE A 266 -3.47 8.38 -3.63
C ILE A 266 -3.23 6.96 -4.14
N GLY A 267 -3.79 6.61 -5.30
CA GLY A 267 -3.59 5.29 -5.89
C GLY A 267 -4.79 4.77 -6.65
N GLN A 268 -5.21 3.56 -6.30
CA GLN A 268 -6.36 2.87 -6.88
C GLN A 268 -7.24 2.31 -5.75
N THR A 269 -8.52 2.07 -6.06
CA THR A 269 -9.49 1.46 -5.13
C THR A 269 -8.95 0.16 -4.53
N THR A 270 -9.16 -0.02 -3.23
CA THR A 270 -8.62 -1.14 -2.45
C THR A 270 -9.45 -2.42 -2.58
N ALA A 271 -9.06 -3.49 -1.88
CA ALA A 271 -9.60 -4.83 -2.05
C ALA A 271 -11.08 -5.03 -1.64
N GLY A 272 -11.63 -4.16 -0.79
CA GLY A 272 -13.00 -4.27 -0.29
C GLY A 272 -13.15 -5.26 0.86
N ALA A 273 -12.14 -5.38 1.71
CA ALA A 273 -12.03 -6.45 2.68
C ALA A 273 -12.22 -5.91 4.12
N ALA A 274 -13.42 -5.50 4.54
CA ALA A 274 -13.72 -4.93 5.86
C ALA A 274 -14.10 -5.94 6.97
N HIS A 275 -14.88 -6.98 6.67
CA HIS A 275 -15.42 -7.89 7.68
C HIS A 275 -14.35 -8.85 8.23
N PRO A 276 -14.10 -8.87 9.56
CA PRO A 276 -13.31 -9.92 10.19
C PRO A 276 -14.05 -11.26 10.13
N GLY A 277 -13.28 -12.35 10.20
CA GLY A 277 -13.80 -13.70 10.18
C GLY A 277 -12.71 -14.73 10.37
N ASP A 278 -13.14 -15.98 10.56
CA ASP A 278 -12.27 -17.11 10.81
C ASP A 278 -12.64 -18.33 9.96
N LEU A 279 -11.71 -19.28 9.89
CA LEU A 279 -11.90 -20.55 9.19
C LEU A 279 -12.41 -21.60 10.17
N HIS A 280 -13.63 -22.09 9.94
CA HIS A 280 -14.27 -23.12 10.76
C HIS A 280 -14.15 -24.49 10.10
N PRO A 281 -13.68 -25.54 10.82
CA PRO A 281 -13.76 -26.91 10.34
C PRO A 281 -15.22 -27.30 10.05
N ALA A 282 -15.47 -27.85 8.85
CA ALA A 282 -16.80 -28.29 8.46
C ALA A 282 -16.93 -29.81 8.64
N THR A 283 -16.63 -30.59 7.60
CA THR A 283 -16.51 -32.05 7.65
C THR A 283 -15.09 -32.47 7.28
N GLU A 284 -14.79 -33.77 7.35
CA GLU A 284 -13.46 -34.30 7.01
C GLU A 284 -12.99 -33.79 5.64
N GLY A 285 -11.84 -33.11 5.60
CA GLY A 285 -11.26 -32.53 4.38
C GLY A 285 -11.87 -31.20 3.93
N PHE A 286 -12.79 -30.59 4.70
CA PHE A 286 -13.43 -29.31 4.37
C PHE A 286 -13.44 -28.31 5.54
N ALA A 287 -13.31 -27.03 5.22
CA ALA A 287 -13.50 -25.92 6.15
C ALA A 287 -14.22 -24.76 5.45
N VAL A 288 -14.88 -23.88 6.20
CA VAL A 288 -15.58 -22.70 5.67
C VAL A 288 -15.09 -21.45 6.36
N PHE A 289 -14.69 -20.44 5.59
CA PHE A 289 -14.38 -19.13 6.13
C PHE A 289 -15.68 -18.34 6.31
N ILE A 290 -15.92 -17.85 7.53
CA ILE A 290 -17.13 -17.10 7.88
C ILE A 290 -16.72 -15.79 8.55
N SER A 291 -17.18 -14.69 7.97
CA SER A 291 -17.16 -13.35 8.54
C SER A 291 -18.06 -13.28 9.78
N ASP A 292 -17.47 -13.21 10.96
CA ASP A 292 -18.18 -13.22 12.25
C ASP A 292 -18.41 -11.81 12.81
N GLY A 293 -17.80 -10.80 12.22
CA GLY A 293 -18.04 -9.41 12.59
C GLY A 293 -18.11 -8.46 11.42
N ARG A 294 -18.51 -7.23 11.71
CA ARG A 294 -18.51 -6.12 10.76
C ARG A 294 -17.90 -4.88 11.41
N ALA A 295 -16.98 -4.24 10.69
CA ALA A 295 -16.49 -2.93 11.05
C ALA A 295 -17.54 -1.86 10.71
N ILE A 296 -17.63 -0.82 11.53
CA ILE A 296 -18.54 0.32 11.37
C ILE A 296 -17.74 1.56 11.68
N ASN A 297 -17.55 2.41 10.69
CA ASN A 297 -16.92 3.71 10.93
C ASN A 297 -17.92 4.66 11.59
N PRO A 298 -17.52 5.39 12.65
CA PRO A 298 -18.43 6.20 13.44
C PRO A 298 -18.97 7.44 12.71
N LEU A 299 -18.30 7.90 11.64
CA LEU A 299 -18.73 9.07 10.88
C LEU A 299 -19.61 8.70 9.69
N THR A 300 -19.24 7.67 8.95
CA THR A 300 -19.99 7.27 7.74
C THR A 300 -21.13 6.31 8.05
N ALA A 301 -21.17 5.74 9.27
CA ALA A 301 -22.11 4.71 9.70
C ALA A 301 -22.13 3.46 8.79
N THR A 302 -21.05 3.23 8.04
CA THR A 302 -20.86 2.10 7.12
C THR A 302 -19.38 1.65 7.11
N ASN A 303 -18.98 0.84 6.14
CA ASN A 303 -17.61 0.36 5.93
C ASN A 303 -17.27 0.23 4.43
N TRP A 304 -16.11 -0.35 4.14
CA TRP A 304 -15.56 -0.55 2.80
C TRP A 304 -15.78 -1.97 2.23
N GLU A 305 -16.63 -2.80 2.85
CA GLU A 305 -16.85 -4.19 2.39
C GLU A 305 -17.37 -4.23 0.95
N GLY A 306 -16.76 -5.06 0.11
CA GLY A 306 -17.18 -5.31 -1.27
C GLY A 306 -16.90 -4.17 -2.26
N VAL A 307 -16.65 -2.95 -1.78
CA VAL A 307 -16.42 -1.75 -2.62
C VAL A 307 -14.98 -1.23 -2.55
N GLY A 308 -14.29 -1.46 -1.42
CA GLY A 308 -12.97 -0.88 -1.17
C GLY A 308 -13.05 0.59 -0.78
N VAL A 309 -11.87 1.15 -0.48
CA VAL A 309 -11.66 2.56 -0.20
C VAL A 309 -11.23 3.22 -1.50
N ASP A 310 -12.02 4.18 -1.97
CA ASP A 310 -11.70 4.94 -3.18
C ASP A 310 -10.72 6.07 -2.84
N PRO A 311 -9.57 6.20 -3.54
CA PRO A 311 -8.60 7.24 -3.25
C PRO A 311 -9.11 8.63 -3.64
N ASP A 312 -8.62 9.67 -2.98
CA ASP A 312 -8.92 11.07 -3.33
C ASP A 312 -8.26 11.48 -4.66
N ILE A 313 -7.13 10.85 -5.01
CA ILE A 313 -6.41 11.07 -6.26
C ILE A 313 -6.11 9.72 -6.94
N HIS A 314 -6.82 9.45 -8.03
CA HIS A 314 -6.59 8.26 -8.86
C HIS A 314 -5.35 8.41 -9.74
N VAL A 315 -4.52 7.36 -9.74
CA VAL A 315 -3.34 7.24 -10.60
C VAL A 315 -3.17 5.79 -11.07
N HIS A 316 -2.52 5.60 -12.21
CA HIS A 316 -2.25 4.27 -12.76
C HIS A 316 -0.82 3.84 -12.44
N GLY A 317 -0.66 2.74 -11.70
CA GLY A 317 0.64 2.15 -11.42
C GLY A 317 1.34 2.71 -10.18
N ALA A 318 2.34 1.96 -9.71
CA ALA A 318 3.01 2.27 -8.45
C ALA A 318 3.89 3.52 -8.55
N GLU A 319 4.76 3.64 -9.55
CA GLU A 319 5.68 4.77 -9.67
C GLU A 319 4.94 6.12 -9.66
N ASP A 320 3.89 6.22 -10.47
CA ASP A 320 3.00 7.38 -10.53
C ASP A 320 2.40 7.78 -9.18
N ALA A 321 2.05 6.81 -8.32
CA ALA A 321 1.49 7.10 -7.01
C ALA A 321 2.49 7.73 -6.04
N LEU A 322 3.73 7.23 -6.01
CA LEU A 322 4.76 7.80 -5.12
C LEU A 322 5.16 9.19 -5.60
N THR A 323 5.43 9.36 -6.90
CA THR A 323 5.79 10.65 -7.48
C THR A 323 4.66 11.67 -7.30
N THR A 324 3.40 11.26 -7.49
CA THR A 324 2.25 12.14 -7.26
C THR A 324 2.13 12.53 -5.78
N ALA A 325 2.27 11.59 -4.85
CA ALA A 325 2.21 11.91 -3.43
C ALA A 325 3.36 12.81 -2.96
N HIS A 326 4.57 12.61 -3.49
CA HIS A 326 5.68 13.49 -3.18
C HIS A 326 5.43 14.90 -3.72
N LEU A 327 4.94 15.05 -4.94
CA LEU A 327 4.53 16.36 -5.47
C LEU A 327 3.42 17.03 -4.64
N GLN A 328 2.44 16.28 -4.15
CA GLN A 328 1.38 16.82 -3.28
C GLN A 328 1.94 17.20 -1.90
N ALA A 329 2.86 16.41 -1.35
CA ALA A 329 3.56 16.74 -0.11
C ALA A 329 4.35 18.03 -0.25
N LEU A 330 5.13 18.19 -1.33
CA LEU A 330 5.88 19.42 -1.60
C LEU A 330 4.98 20.66 -1.70
N ARG A 331 3.83 20.53 -2.37
CA ARG A 331 2.82 21.62 -2.45
C ARG A 331 2.23 21.95 -1.08
N ALA A 332 1.91 20.94 -0.27
CA ALA A 332 1.38 21.15 1.07
C ALA A 332 2.40 21.84 1.98
N VAL A 333 3.68 21.44 1.90
CA VAL A 333 4.78 22.09 2.62
C VAL A 333 4.93 23.55 2.16
N ASP A 334 5.05 23.79 0.85
CA ASP A 334 5.22 25.13 0.29
C ASP A 334 4.10 26.10 0.69
N SER A 335 2.85 25.63 0.68
CA SER A 335 1.68 26.43 1.05
C SER A 335 1.68 26.92 2.51
N ARG A 336 2.46 26.25 3.37
CA ARG A 336 2.56 26.56 4.81
C ARG A 336 3.81 27.36 5.14
N LEU A 337 4.76 27.48 4.21
CA LEU A 337 5.98 28.23 4.43
C LEU A 337 5.71 29.74 4.39
N PRO A 338 6.34 30.53 5.29
CA PRO A 338 6.37 31.99 5.20
C PRO A 338 6.87 32.46 3.83
N LYS A 339 6.52 33.68 3.43
CA LYS A 339 6.92 34.24 2.13
C LYS A 339 8.45 34.29 1.97
N GLU A 340 9.16 34.55 3.07
CA GLU A 340 10.61 34.70 3.14
C GLU A 340 11.37 33.37 3.30
N ALA A 341 10.66 32.25 3.46
CA ALA A 341 11.29 30.95 3.62
C ALA A 341 12.04 30.51 2.36
N ASP A 342 13.17 29.81 2.55
CA ASP A 342 13.91 29.18 1.47
C ASP A 342 13.10 28.02 0.85
N ARG A 343 12.87 28.09 -0.46
CA ARG A 343 12.13 27.08 -1.24
C ARG A 343 13.05 26.25 -2.13
N SER A 344 14.36 26.43 -2.03
CA SER A 344 15.32 25.82 -2.95
C SER A 344 15.23 24.29 -2.96
N ALA A 345 15.07 23.66 -1.80
CA ALA A 345 14.89 22.21 -1.70
C ALA A 345 13.58 21.73 -2.35
N ILE A 346 12.49 22.48 -2.18
CA ILE A 346 11.17 22.17 -2.76
C ILE A 346 11.22 22.32 -4.29
N GLU A 347 11.78 23.42 -4.79
CA GLU A 347 11.99 23.66 -6.22
C GLU A 347 12.87 22.55 -6.82
N TRP A 348 13.95 22.18 -6.12
CA TRP A 348 14.86 21.11 -6.53
C TRP A 348 14.14 19.78 -6.68
N ALA A 349 13.42 19.36 -5.64
CA ALA A 349 12.66 18.11 -5.63
C ALA A 349 11.57 18.10 -6.72
N THR A 350 10.82 19.20 -6.86
CA THR A 350 9.73 19.34 -7.83
C THR A 350 10.23 19.14 -9.26
N MET A 351 11.34 19.79 -9.63
CA MET A 351 11.94 19.63 -10.96
C MET A 351 12.37 18.18 -11.24
N THR A 352 12.87 17.42 -10.26
CA THR A 352 13.17 15.98 -10.43
C THR A 352 11.90 15.20 -10.76
N LEU A 353 10.90 15.35 -9.89
CA LEU A 353 9.68 14.54 -9.92
C LEU A 353 8.83 14.82 -11.16
N VAL A 354 8.80 16.08 -11.62
CA VAL A 354 8.13 16.46 -12.87
C VAL A 354 8.81 15.81 -14.07
N ALA A 355 10.15 15.84 -14.12
CA ALA A 355 10.91 15.23 -15.22
C ALA A 355 10.79 13.70 -15.25
N GLU A 356 10.73 13.05 -14.08
CA GLU A 356 10.48 11.60 -13.99
C GLU A 356 9.09 11.22 -14.54
N ARG A 357 8.07 12.03 -14.22
CA ARG A 357 6.68 11.79 -14.66
C ARG A 357 6.48 12.10 -16.14
N GLN A 358 7.21 13.07 -16.67
CA GLN A 358 7.12 13.52 -18.06
C GLN A 358 8.51 13.59 -18.67
N PRO A 359 9.09 12.44 -19.08
CA PRO A 359 10.43 12.40 -19.66
C PRO A 359 10.54 13.32 -20.88
N PHE A 360 11.42 14.31 -20.79
CA PHE A 360 11.66 15.26 -21.87
C PHE A 360 12.81 14.77 -22.75
N SER A 361 12.69 14.97 -24.06
CA SER A 361 13.76 14.64 -25.01
C SER A 361 13.86 15.72 -26.07
N LEU A 362 15.08 15.98 -26.51
CA LEU A 362 15.38 16.95 -27.56
C LEU A 362 15.64 16.25 -28.88
N THR A 363 15.28 16.91 -29.98
CA THR A 363 15.78 16.52 -31.30
C THR A 363 17.25 16.91 -31.44
N VAL A 364 17.90 16.44 -32.52
CA VAL A 364 19.30 16.80 -32.80
C VAL A 364 19.42 18.29 -33.09
N ASP A 365 18.49 18.82 -33.87
CA ASP A 365 18.46 20.24 -34.24
C ASP A 365 18.22 21.10 -32.99
N ASP A 366 17.28 20.71 -32.12
CA ASP A 366 17.05 21.44 -30.86
C ASP A 366 18.28 21.39 -29.95
N SER A 367 18.96 20.25 -29.88
CA SER A 367 20.19 20.10 -29.08
C SER A 367 21.31 21.01 -29.57
N ALA A 368 21.47 21.19 -30.88
CA ALA A 368 22.51 22.04 -31.46
C ALA A 368 22.43 23.51 -31.00
N HIS A 369 21.23 24.01 -30.70
CA HIS A 369 21.04 25.40 -30.25
C HIS A 369 21.77 25.72 -28.94
N TYR A 370 21.95 24.73 -28.07
CA TYR A 370 22.60 24.89 -26.76
C TYR A 370 24.13 24.90 -26.83
N ALA A 371 24.73 24.44 -27.93
CA ALA A 371 26.18 24.40 -28.08
C ALA A 371 26.77 25.83 -28.13
N GLY A 372 27.92 26.03 -27.48
CA GLY A 372 28.59 27.32 -27.40
C GLY A 372 29.37 27.54 -26.11
N GLY A 373 30.03 28.70 -26.03
CA GLY A 373 30.70 29.20 -24.84
C GLY A 373 29.76 30.07 -23.99
N TYR A 374 29.89 29.96 -22.67
CA TYR A 374 29.12 30.69 -21.66
C TYR A 374 30.05 31.07 -20.50
N GLN A 375 30.87 32.11 -20.67
CA GLN A 375 31.83 32.66 -19.67
C GLN A 375 32.40 31.63 -18.68
N GLY A 376 33.38 30.84 -19.13
CA GLY A 376 34.03 29.79 -18.33
C GLY A 376 33.33 28.42 -18.33
N HIS A 377 32.20 28.32 -19.04
CA HIS A 377 31.45 27.09 -19.26
C HIS A 377 31.29 26.83 -20.76
N TYR A 378 31.38 25.57 -21.17
CA TYR A 378 31.30 25.19 -22.57
C TYR A 378 30.30 24.04 -22.74
N VAL A 379 29.48 24.12 -23.77
CA VAL A 379 28.53 23.07 -24.16
C VAL A 379 28.86 22.64 -25.57
N SER A 380 29.07 21.34 -25.77
CA SER A 380 29.34 20.75 -27.08
C SER A 380 28.34 19.65 -27.40
N LEU A 381 28.10 19.42 -28.70
CA LEU A 381 27.24 18.37 -29.19
C LEU A 381 28.10 17.25 -29.79
N ARG A 382 27.95 16.02 -29.29
CA ARG A 382 28.59 14.82 -29.85
C ARG A 382 27.49 13.85 -30.30
N GLY A 383 27.22 13.84 -31.60
CA GLY A 383 26.07 13.10 -32.14
C GLY A 383 24.75 13.71 -31.65
N LYS A 384 24.04 13.01 -30.77
CA LYS A 384 22.81 13.52 -30.12
C LYS A 384 23.00 13.94 -28.67
N GLU A 385 24.21 13.80 -28.14
CA GLU A 385 24.48 14.00 -26.71
C GLU A 385 25.09 15.38 -26.49
N LEU A 386 24.50 16.14 -25.55
CA LEU A 386 25.07 17.38 -25.06
C LEU A 386 26.08 17.08 -23.96
N LEU A 387 27.25 17.69 -24.07
CA LEU A 387 28.36 17.56 -23.13
C LEU A 387 28.67 18.93 -22.54
N TYR A 388 28.69 19.00 -21.22
CA TYR A 388 29.05 20.18 -20.45
C TYR A 388 30.49 20.07 -19.96
N VAL A 389 31.24 21.16 -20.10
CA VAL A 389 32.62 21.29 -19.63
C VAL A 389 32.76 22.60 -18.87
N ARG A 390 33.33 22.52 -17.67
CA ARG A 390 33.86 23.69 -16.95
C ARG A 390 35.37 23.70 -17.09
N GLU A 391 35.97 24.87 -17.23
CA GLU A 391 37.42 25.00 -17.36
C GLU A 391 38.19 24.19 -16.29
N GLY A 392 39.13 23.35 -16.73
CA GLY A 392 39.92 22.48 -15.85
C GLY A 392 39.19 21.27 -15.25
N ARG A 393 37.99 20.93 -15.72
CA ARG A 393 37.18 19.79 -15.25
C ARG A 393 36.86 18.80 -16.38
N PRO A 394 36.55 17.53 -16.06
CA PRO A 394 36.14 16.55 -17.07
C PRO A 394 34.81 16.93 -17.74
N GLU A 395 34.60 16.44 -18.96
CA GLU A 395 33.32 16.54 -19.66
C GLU A 395 32.26 15.70 -18.94
N LEU A 396 31.05 16.24 -18.82
CA LEU A 396 29.90 15.56 -18.24
C LEU A 396 28.74 15.57 -19.21
N ARG A 397 28.07 14.43 -19.38
CA ARG A 397 26.88 14.35 -20.21
C ARG A 397 25.71 15.09 -19.56
N MET A 398 24.95 15.81 -20.38
CA MET A 398 23.72 16.49 -19.99
C MET A 398 22.51 15.60 -20.29
N PHE A 399 21.56 15.55 -19.36
CA PHE A 399 20.27 14.89 -19.55
C PHE A 399 19.14 15.92 -19.47
N PRO A 400 18.30 16.04 -20.51
CA PRO A 400 17.18 16.96 -20.51
C PRO A 400 16.17 16.59 -19.43
N LEU A 401 15.82 17.54 -18.57
CA LEU A 401 14.73 17.42 -17.58
C LEU A 401 13.46 18.13 -18.07
N ALA A 402 13.63 19.26 -18.75
CA ALA A 402 12.58 20.03 -19.42
C ALA A 402 13.23 20.91 -20.51
N LEU A 403 12.43 21.70 -21.23
CA LEU A 403 12.97 22.71 -22.13
C LEU A 403 13.91 23.65 -21.35
N ASP A 404 15.11 23.87 -21.89
CA ASP A 404 16.17 24.70 -21.28
C ASP A 404 16.66 24.25 -19.88
N LEU A 405 16.28 23.07 -19.38
CA LEU A 405 16.69 22.57 -18.05
C LEU A 405 17.30 21.17 -18.15
N PHE A 406 18.50 20.99 -17.58
CA PHE A 406 19.26 19.74 -17.69
C PHE A 406 19.86 19.32 -16.35
N SER A 407 19.93 18.01 -16.10
CA SER A 407 20.82 17.43 -15.10
C SER A 407 22.15 17.02 -15.73
N LEU A 408 23.15 16.77 -14.88
CA LEU A 408 24.47 16.32 -15.29
C LEU A 408 24.71 14.88 -14.85
N GLU A 409 25.40 14.13 -15.70
CA GLU A 409 25.91 12.80 -15.36
C GLU A 409 26.75 12.88 -14.09
N THR A 410 26.50 11.98 -13.13
CA THR A 410 27.22 11.84 -11.85
C THR A 410 27.14 13.01 -10.86
N LEU A 411 26.51 14.14 -11.20
CA LEU A 411 26.38 15.31 -10.34
C LEU A 411 24.91 15.59 -10.01
N ASP A 412 24.35 14.82 -9.08
CA ASP A 412 22.94 14.90 -8.68
C ASP A 412 22.57 16.22 -7.94
N SER A 413 23.57 17.03 -7.57
CA SER A 413 23.39 18.31 -6.86
C SER A 413 23.58 19.54 -7.76
N VAL A 414 23.74 19.35 -9.08
CA VAL A 414 23.94 20.42 -10.06
C VAL A 414 22.98 20.27 -11.23
N ARG A 415 22.34 21.37 -11.61
CA ARG A 415 21.51 21.49 -12.81
C ARG A 415 21.92 22.69 -13.63
N LEU A 416 21.65 22.60 -14.92
CA LEU A 416 21.91 23.64 -15.89
C LEU A 416 20.57 24.19 -16.38
N ARG A 417 20.36 25.48 -16.24
CA ARG A 417 19.24 26.20 -16.85
C ARG A 417 19.78 27.19 -17.86
N PHE A 418 19.31 27.10 -19.09
CA PHE A 418 19.56 28.14 -20.06
C PHE A 418 18.47 29.20 -19.97
N GLU A 419 18.86 30.46 -20.11
CA GLU A 419 17.92 31.57 -20.21
C GLU A 419 17.95 32.12 -21.64
N ARG A 420 16.79 32.61 -22.07
CA ARG A 420 16.59 33.22 -23.37
C ARG A 420 16.30 34.70 -23.20
N ASP A 421 16.71 35.50 -24.17
CA ASP A 421 16.33 36.92 -24.25
C ASP A 421 14.86 37.08 -24.71
N GLU A 422 14.41 38.34 -24.81
CA GLU A 422 13.05 38.69 -25.23
C GLU A 422 12.72 38.22 -26.66
N ASP A 423 13.74 38.03 -27.50
CA ASP A 423 13.62 37.53 -28.87
C ASP A 423 13.66 35.99 -28.96
N GLY A 424 13.85 35.31 -27.82
CA GLY A 424 13.87 33.85 -27.70
C GLY A 424 15.24 33.21 -27.95
N HIS A 425 16.30 34.00 -28.12
CA HIS A 425 17.66 33.49 -28.30
C HIS A 425 18.30 33.15 -26.96
N LEU A 426 19.01 32.01 -26.90
CA LEU A 426 19.78 31.63 -25.72
C LEU A 426 20.88 32.66 -25.46
N ASN A 427 20.83 33.29 -24.29
CA ASN A 427 21.73 34.39 -23.92
C ASN A 427 22.59 34.08 -22.69
N ARG A 428 22.23 33.07 -21.88
CA ARG A 428 22.89 32.79 -20.61
C ARG A 428 22.76 31.33 -20.19
N LEU A 429 23.77 30.84 -19.48
CA LEU A 429 23.74 29.56 -18.77
C LEU A 429 23.81 29.81 -17.27
N ILE A 430 22.82 29.30 -16.54
CA ILE A 430 22.74 29.31 -15.08
C ILE A 430 23.02 27.91 -14.53
N ILE A 431 24.01 27.81 -13.66
CA ILE A 431 24.30 26.65 -12.83
C ILE A 431 23.48 26.78 -11.55
N MET A 432 22.58 25.83 -11.34
CA MET A 432 21.74 25.73 -10.16
C MET A 432 22.29 24.64 -9.24
N HIS A 433 22.44 24.95 -7.96
CA HIS A 433 22.81 24.00 -6.92
C HIS A 433 21.62 23.60 -6.06
N ALA A 434 21.64 22.37 -5.54
CA ALA A 434 20.58 21.87 -4.66
C ALA A 434 20.42 22.68 -3.35
N ASP A 435 21.46 23.40 -2.93
CA ASP A 435 21.46 24.31 -1.78
C ASP A 435 20.88 25.71 -2.10
N GLY A 436 20.36 25.92 -3.31
CA GLY A 436 19.77 27.19 -3.76
C GLY A 436 20.75 28.17 -4.40
N ARG A 437 22.06 27.94 -4.32
CA ARG A 437 23.04 28.80 -4.97
C ARG A 437 22.88 28.77 -6.48
N ARG A 438 22.99 29.95 -7.11
CA ARG A 438 22.97 30.11 -8.57
C ARG A 438 24.19 30.89 -9.01
N GLU A 439 24.92 30.35 -9.99
CA GLU A 439 26.04 31.01 -10.67
C GLU A 439 25.87 30.87 -12.18
N GLY A 440 26.54 31.67 -13.00
CA GLY A 440 26.36 31.54 -14.44
C GLY A 440 27.00 32.64 -15.26
N GLY A 441 27.04 32.40 -16.56
CA GLY A 441 27.77 33.20 -17.55
C GLY A 441 26.89 33.55 -18.75
N GLY A 442 27.08 34.76 -19.29
CA GLY A 442 26.49 35.14 -20.58
C GLY A 442 27.06 34.31 -21.73
N ARG A 443 26.29 34.11 -22.79
CA ARG A 443 26.74 33.43 -24.02
C ARG A 443 27.79 34.29 -24.73
N GLU A 444 28.84 33.65 -25.21
CA GLU A 444 29.96 34.28 -25.95
C GLU A 444 29.78 34.23 -27.47
#